data_AF-A0AAD2AYB6-F1
#
_entry.id   AF-A0AAD2AYB6-F1
#
_cell.length_a   1.000
_cell.length_b   1.000
_cell.length_c   1.000
_cell.angle_alpha   90.00
_cell.angle_beta   90.00
_cell.angle_gamma   90.00
#
_symmetry.space_group_name_H-M   'P 1'
#
loop_
_entity.id
_entity.type
_entity.pdbx_description
1 polymer ?
#
loop_
_entity_poly.entity_id
_entity_poly.type
_entity_poly.pdbx_seq_one_letter_code
_entity_poly.pdbx_strand_id
1 'polypeptide(L)'
;MGKILATDDAVNTCDCCGKSNLKFTFVVEVDGEILHYGSTCVTKHTGRTFIQAKNEIAAREADRVMALERAYQATRECIKLTARMLEAHKLRLVGKPFADFCAVERAAANAKRTEIFA
;
A
#
# COMPACT_ATOMS: atom_id res chain seq x y z
N MET A 1 -9.94 17.17 16.06
CA MET A 1 -8.49 16.92 15.80
C MET A 1 -8.40 16.33 14.41
N GLY A 2 -7.59 16.90 13.51
CA GLY A 2 -7.55 16.47 12.11
C GLY A 2 -7.06 15.03 11.94
N LYS A 3 -7.56 14.34 10.91
CA LYS A 3 -7.14 13.01 10.49
C LYS A 3 -6.20 13.12 9.30
N ILE A 4 -4.99 12.57 9.43
CA ILE A 4 -4.01 12.56 8.33
C ILE A 4 -4.38 11.44 7.36
N LEU A 5 -4.50 11.78 6.08
CA LEU A 5 -4.90 10.88 5.02
C LEU A 5 -3.70 10.41 4.19
N ALA A 6 -2.92 11.37 3.68
CA ALA A 6 -1.83 11.11 2.74
C ALA A 6 -0.82 12.27 2.73
N THR A 7 0.14 12.19 1.83
CA THR A 7 0.98 13.33 1.41
C THR A 7 0.70 13.63 -0.06
N ASP A 8 0.81 14.90 -0.43
CA ASP A 8 0.67 15.40 -1.79
C ASP A 8 1.91 16.24 -2.15
N ASP A 9 2.65 15.84 -3.18
CA ASP A 9 3.83 16.53 -3.69
C ASP A 9 3.53 17.54 -4.81
N ALA A 10 2.32 17.52 -5.38
CA ALA A 10 1.83 18.53 -6.32
C ALA A 10 1.40 19.80 -5.60
N VAL A 11 0.85 19.68 -4.38
CA VAL A 11 0.49 20.83 -3.55
C VAL A 11 1.69 21.30 -2.73
N ASN A 12 2.24 22.45 -3.11
CA ASN A 12 3.46 23.02 -2.55
C ASN A 12 3.22 24.22 -1.61
N THR A 13 1.98 24.46 -1.21
CA THR A 13 1.57 25.59 -0.37
C THR A 13 0.74 25.12 0.82
N CYS A 14 0.96 25.71 1.99
CA CYS A 14 0.25 25.37 3.22
C CYS A 14 -1.01 26.22 3.40
N ASP A 15 -2.16 25.58 3.58
CA ASP A 15 -3.46 26.25 3.76
C ASP A 15 -3.58 26.99 5.11
N CYS A 16 -2.75 26.65 6.10
CA CYS A 16 -2.78 27.31 7.41
C CYS A 16 -1.98 28.63 7.44
N CYS A 17 -0.77 28.64 6.88
CA CYS A 17 0.17 29.76 7.03
C CYS A 17 0.57 30.41 5.70
N GLY A 18 0.05 29.93 4.57
CA GLY A 18 0.36 30.43 3.24
C GLY A 18 1.80 30.16 2.76
N LYS A 19 2.61 29.43 3.55
CA LYS A 19 3.99 29.11 3.16
C LYS A 19 3.99 28.28 1.87
N SER A 20 4.68 28.77 0.86
CA SER A 20 4.86 28.14 -0.45
C SER A 20 6.24 27.48 -0.60
N ASN A 21 6.52 26.92 -1.79
CA ASN A 21 7.75 26.18 -2.11
C ASN A 21 8.02 24.99 -1.18
N LEU A 22 6.96 24.33 -0.71
CA LEU A 22 7.06 23.08 0.05
C LEU A 22 7.35 21.92 -0.91
N LYS A 23 8.21 20.98 -0.49
CA LYS A 23 8.47 19.75 -1.25
C LYS A 23 7.25 18.84 -1.37
N PHE A 24 6.37 18.92 -0.37
CA PHE A 24 5.08 18.23 -0.29
C PHE A 24 4.28 18.82 0.87
N THR A 25 3.00 18.48 0.93
CA THR A 25 2.08 18.77 2.02
C THR A 25 1.46 17.49 2.55
N PHE A 26 0.97 17.55 3.79
CA PHE A 26 0.14 16.50 4.38
C PHE A 26 -1.32 16.82 4.08
N VAL A 27 -2.03 15.86 3.51
CA VAL A 27 -3.47 15.92 3.28
C VAL A 27 -4.16 15.54 4.58
N VAL A 28 -4.92 16.46 5.15
CA VAL A 28 -5.58 16.31 6.45
C VAL A 28 -7.06 16.61 6.31
N GLU A 29 -7.89 15.71 6.81
CA GLU A 29 -9.32 15.92 6.95
C GLU A 29 -9.61 16.57 8.30
N VAL A 30 -10.24 17.74 8.27
CA VAL A 30 -10.67 18.51 9.46
C VAL A 30 -12.14 18.86 9.27
N ASP A 31 -13.00 18.34 10.15
CA ASP A 31 -14.45 18.63 10.15
C ASP A 31 -15.14 18.42 8.78
N GLY A 32 -14.66 17.46 7.98
CA GLY A 32 -15.17 17.13 6.65
C GLY A 32 -14.51 17.89 5.49
N GLU A 33 -13.61 18.84 5.77
CA GLU A 33 -12.83 19.57 4.77
C GLU A 33 -11.44 18.96 4.59
N ILE A 34 -10.94 18.93 3.34
CA ILE A 34 -9.60 18.46 3.00
C ILE A 34 -8.65 19.65 2.91
N LEU A 35 -7.64 19.66 3.78
CA LEU A 35 -6.65 20.74 3.88
C LEU A 35 -5.23 20.21 3.70
N HIS A 36 -4.36 21.04 3.15
CA HIS A 36 -2.97 20.75 2.86
C HIS A 36 -2.06 21.52 3.80
N TYR A 37 -1.35 20.79 4.67
CA TYR A 37 -0.47 21.39 5.66
C TYR A 37 0.99 21.05 5.44
N GLY A 38 1.86 22.04 5.62
CA GLY A 38 3.29 21.79 5.81
C GLY A 38 3.57 21.02 7.11
N SER A 39 4.79 20.50 7.24
CA SER A 39 5.22 19.64 8.37
C SER A 39 5.01 20.24 9.77
N THR A 40 5.16 21.55 9.92
CA THR A 40 4.91 22.25 11.19
C THR A 40 3.42 22.43 11.45
N CYS A 41 2.66 22.84 10.44
CA CYS A 41 1.22 23.06 10.55
C CYS A 41 0.45 21.75 10.78
N VAL A 42 0.87 20.63 10.16
CA VAL A 42 0.24 19.33 10.45
C VAL A 42 0.41 18.97 11.93
N THR A 43 1.58 19.21 12.52
CA THR A 43 1.81 18.95 13.95
C THR A 43 0.89 19.80 14.82
N LYS A 44 0.74 21.08 14.47
CA LYS A 44 -0.13 22.02 15.20
C LYS A 44 -1.62 21.62 15.16
N HIS A 45 -2.11 21.16 14.02
CA HIS A 45 -3.54 20.85 13.83
C HIS A 45 -3.93 19.41 14.18
N THR A 46 -2.95 18.50 14.25
CA THR A 46 -3.20 17.07 14.47
C THR A 46 -2.60 16.51 15.75
N GLY A 47 -1.70 17.27 16.41
CA GLY A 47 -0.95 16.85 17.59
C GLY A 47 0.16 15.82 17.31
N ARG A 48 0.36 15.45 16.03
CA ARG A 48 1.29 14.39 15.63
C ARG A 48 2.60 15.00 15.15
N THR A 49 3.71 14.51 15.66
CA THR A 49 5.02 14.83 15.11
C THR A 49 5.10 14.39 13.64
N PHE A 50 6.02 14.98 12.89
CA PHE A 50 6.30 14.60 11.51
C PHE A 50 6.49 13.09 11.32
N ILE A 51 7.24 12.45 12.21
CA ILE A 51 7.51 11.01 12.15
C ILE A 51 6.23 10.21 12.40
N GLN A 52 5.43 10.58 13.41
CA GLN A 52 4.14 9.93 13.69
C GLN A 52 3.18 10.08 12.51
N ALA A 53 3.08 11.28 11.93
CA ALA A 53 2.24 11.53 10.76
C ALA A 53 2.62 10.63 9.57
N LYS A 54 3.91 10.51 9.26
CA LYS A 54 4.38 9.62 8.19
C LYS A 54 4.15 8.14 8.54
N ASN A 55 4.36 7.74 9.78
CA ASN A 55 4.14 6.38 10.23
C ASN A 55 2.66 5.99 10.17
N GLU A 56 1.73 6.91 10.47
CA GLU A 56 0.30 6.65 10.33
C GLU A 56 -0.11 6.43 8.87
N ILE A 57 0.41 7.24 7.95
CA ILE A 57 0.18 7.05 6.51
C ILE A 57 0.74 5.69 6.06
N ALA A 58 1.98 5.38 6.46
CA ALA A 58 2.62 4.11 6.12
C ALA A 58 1.89 2.90 6.72
N ALA A 59 1.37 3.02 7.95
CA ALA A 59 0.59 1.97 8.60
C ALA A 59 -0.73 1.71 7.87
N ARG A 60 -1.45 2.77 7.44
CA ARG A 60 -2.68 2.61 6.64
C ARG A 60 -2.41 1.91 5.31
N GLU A 61 -1.33 2.29 4.63
CA GLU A 61 -0.95 1.63 3.38
C GLU A 61 -0.54 0.17 3.61
N ALA A 62 0.19 -0.11 4.69
CA ALA A 62 0.50 -1.48 5.09
C ALA A 62 -0.77 -2.30 5.39
N ASP A 63 -1.75 -1.73 6.10
CA ASP A 63 -3.03 -2.38 6.37
C ASP A 63 -3.81 -2.67 5.07
N ARG A 64 -3.84 -1.71 4.14
CA ARG A 64 -4.43 -1.90 2.81
C ARG A 64 -3.74 -3.05 2.06
N VAL A 65 -2.41 -3.04 1.97
CA VAL A 65 -1.64 -4.09 1.31
C VAL A 65 -1.87 -5.45 1.97
N MET A 66 -1.91 -5.52 3.30
CA MET A 66 -2.22 -6.76 4.03
C MET A 66 -3.62 -7.28 3.74
N ALA A 67 -4.62 -6.39 3.62
CA ALA A 67 -5.98 -6.77 3.26
C ALA A 67 -6.06 -7.34 1.83
N LEU A 68 -5.39 -6.69 0.88
CA LEU A 68 -5.27 -7.17 -0.50
C LEU A 68 -4.55 -8.52 -0.57
N GLU A 69 -3.47 -8.68 0.20
CA GLU A 69 -2.70 -9.93 0.25
C GLU A 69 -3.54 -11.08 0.81
N ARG A 70 -4.33 -10.82 1.87
CA ARG A 70 -5.29 -11.81 2.41
C ARG A 70 -6.36 -12.17 1.39
N ALA A 71 -6.91 -11.18 0.67
CA ALA A 71 -7.88 -11.42 -0.39
C ALA A 71 -7.27 -12.30 -1.50
N TYR A 72 -6.03 -12.00 -1.92
CA TYR A 72 -5.29 -12.80 -2.89
C TYR A 72 -5.03 -14.23 -2.41
N GLN A 73 -4.59 -14.42 -1.16
CA GLN A 73 -4.34 -15.75 -0.59
C GLN A 73 -5.61 -16.62 -0.53
N ALA A 74 -6.77 -16.01 -0.36
CA ALA A 74 -8.06 -16.70 -0.37
C ALA A 74 -8.54 -17.10 -1.79
N THR A 75 -7.87 -16.64 -2.84
CA THR A 75 -8.26 -16.97 -4.22
C THR A 75 -7.96 -18.42 -4.60
N ARG A 76 -8.82 -18.98 -5.45
CA ARG A 76 -8.63 -20.32 -6.01
C ARG A 76 -7.31 -20.43 -6.77
N GLU A 77 -6.92 -19.37 -7.47
CA GLU A 77 -5.70 -19.31 -8.28
C GLU A 77 -4.44 -19.39 -7.41
N CYS A 78 -4.40 -18.65 -6.29
CA CYS A 78 -3.31 -18.77 -5.31
C CYS A 78 -3.26 -20.18 -4.70
N ILE A 79 -4.40 -20.73 -4.28
CA ILE A 79 -4.48 -22.08 -3.71
C ILE A 79 -3.98 -23.14 -4.70
N LYS A 80 -4.37 -23.05 -5.97
CA LYS A 80 -3.90 -23.96 -7.03
C LYS A 80 -2.40 -23.88 -7.24
N LEU A 81 -1.83 -22.67 -7.29
CA LEU A 81 -0.39 -22.49 -7.41
C LEU A 81 0.34 -23.09 -6.20
N THR A 82 -0.13 -22.87 -4.97
CA THR A 82 0.47 -23.46 -3.77
C THR A 82 0.45 -24.99 -3.82
N ALA A 83 -0.68 -25.59 -4.22
CA ALA A 83 -0.79 -27.04 -4.40
C ALA A 83 0.18 -27.56 -5.47
N ARG A 84 0.30 -26.85 -6.59
CA ARG A 84 1.21 -27.21 -7.70
C ARG A 84 2.68 -27.11 -7.29
N MET A 85 3.05 -26.09 -6.54
CA MET A 85 4.41 -25.94 -6.00
C MET A 85 4.75 -27.06 -5.01
N LEU A 86 3.80 -27.46 -4.16
CA LEU A 86 3.97 -28.59 -3.25
C LEU A 86 4.19 -29.90 -4.01
N GLU A 87 3.46 -30.13 -5.09
CA GLU A 87 3.64 -31.28 -5.98
C GLU A 87 5.02 -31.27 -6.64
N ALA A 88 5.46 -30.13 -7.17
CA ALA A 88 6.78 -29.97 -7.76
C ALA A 88 7.91 -30.27 -6.75
N HIS A 89 7.75 -29.83 -5.48
CA HIS A 89 8.70 -30.15 -4.41
C HIS A 89 8.72 -31.65 -4.08
N LYS A 90 7.57 -32.33 -4.06
CA LYS A 90 7.52 -33.80 -3.88
C LYS A 90 8.26 -34.54 -4.99
N LEU A 91 8.19 -34.02 -6.22
CA LEU A 91 8.94 -34.49 -7.38
C LEU A 91 10.41 -34.04 -7.39
N ARG A 92 10.85 -33.26 -6.39
CA ARG A 92 12.19 -32.66 -6.28
C ARG A 92 12.59 -31.84 -7.52
N LEU A 93 11.60 -31.23 -8.19
CA LEU A 93 11.86 -30.33 -9.31
C LEU A 93 12.48 -29.04 -8.78
N VAL A 94 13.51 -28.55 -9.47
CA VAL A 94 14.19 -27.30 -9.17
C VAL A 94 14.46 -26.51 -10.46
N GLY A 95 14.74 -25.21 -10.34
CA GLY A 95 15.14 -24.37 -11.48
C GLY A 95 14.10 -24.35 -12.62
N LYS A 96 14.55 -24.54 -13.85
CA LYS A 96 13.70 -24.49 -15.05
C LYS A 96 12.60 -25.57 -15.05
N PRO A 97 12.87 -26.86 -14.76
CA PRO A 97 11.81 -27.87 -14.62
C PRO A 97 10.71 -27.48 -13.63
N PHE A 98 11.05 -26.88 -12.49
CA PHE A 98 10.06 -26.38 -11.53
C PHE A 98 9.22 -25.24 -12.10
N ALA A 99 9.89 -24.27 -12.76
CA ALA A 99 9.22 -23.13 -13.37
C ALA A 99 8.25 -23.55 -14.48
N ASP A 100 8.69 -24.44 -15.37
CA ASP A 100 7.88 -24.96 -16.47
C ASP A 100 6.69 -25.77 -15.91
N PHE A 101 6.90 -26.58 -14.86
CA PHE A 101 5.84 -27.38 -14.22
C PHE A 101 4.73 -26.54 -13.57
N CYS A 102 5.07 -25.38 -13.02
CA CYS A 102 4.13 -24.46 -12.35
C CYS A 102 3.64 -23.32 -13.27
N ALA A 103 4.02 -23.31 -14.55
CA ALA A 103 3.90 -22.13 -15.40
C ALA A 103 2.44 -21.66 -15.56
N VAL A 104 1.51 -22.59 -15.76
CA VAL A 104 0.09 -22.29 -16.00
C VAL A 104 -0.56 -21.68 -14.75
N GLU A 105 -0.39 -22.32 -13.60
CA GLU A 105 -0.94 -21.85 -12.33
C GLU A 105 -0.28 -20.55 -11.90
N ARG A 106 1.02 -20.37 -12.17
CA ARG A 106 1.74 -19.13 -11.89
C ARG A 106 1.21 -17.98 -12.74
N ALA A 107 0.95 -18.21 -14.02
CA ALA A 107 0.35 -17.19 -14.89
C ALA A 107 -1.05 -16.78 -14.41
N ALA A 108 -1.89 -17.76 -14.05
CA ALA A 108 -3.23 -17.50 -13.53
C ALA A 108 -3.21 -16.75 -12.18
N ALA A 109 -2.33 -17.16 -11.27
CA ALA A 109 -2.16 -16.50 -9.97
C ALA A 109 -1.61 -15.07 -10.13
N ASN A 110 -0.66 -14.85 -11.03
CA ASN A 110 -0.15 -13.51 -11.33
C ASN A 110 -1.24 -12.60 -11.90
N ALA A 111 -2.04 -13.09 -12.85
CA ALA A 111 -3.16 -12.32 -13.40
C ALA A 111 -4.16 -11.92 -12.31
N LYS A 112 -4.52 -12.85 -11.42
CA LYS A 112 -5.43 -12.57 -10.31
C LYS A 112 -4.81 -11.61 -9.29
N ARG A 113 -3.51 -11.70 -9.04
CA ARG A 113 -2.78 -10.75 -8.19
C ARG A 113 -2.84 -9.34 -8.80
N THR A 114 -2.58 -9.20 -10.10
CA THR A 114 -2.69 -7.90 -10.78
C THR A 114 -4.10 -7.33 -10.67
N GLU A 115 -5.14 -8.15 -10.82
CA GLU A 115 -6.54 -7.71 -10.65
C GLU A 115 -6.85 -7.19 -9.24
N ILE A 116 -6.32 -7.84 -8.20
CA ILE A 116 -6.58 -7.45 -6.80
C ILE A 116 -5.80 -6.19 -6.40
N PHE A 117 -4.61 -6.00 -6.97
CA PHE A 117 -3.70 -4.90 -6.64
C PHE A 117 -3.76 -3.72 -7.63
N ALA A 118 -4.64 -3.78 -8.63
CA ALA A 118 -4.96 -2.65 -9.52
C ALA A 118 -5.81 -1.61 -8.79
#